data_AF-A0A1F3XY39-F1
#
_entry.id   AF-A0A1F3XY39-F1
#
_cell.length_a   1.000
_cell.length_b   1.000
_cell.length_c   1.000
_cell.angle_alpha   90.00
_cell.angle_beta   90.00
_cell.angle_gamma   90.00
#
_symmetry.space_group_name_H-M   'P 1'
#
loop_
_entity.id
_entity.type
_entity.pdbx_description
1 polymer ?
#
loop_
_entity_poly.entity_id
_entity_poly.type
_entity_poly.pdbx_seq_one_letter_code
_entity_poly.pdbx_strand_id
1 'polypeptide(L)'
;MSKHPSSRTLPGTLPGTLNDEYQEFLRAEESTPPQVLSETITRRVRADLSPSFLKLFVKLGVVHAFVGSLSLLVCPQFGIAPFGNHGLMAVYMQFGAHACLAACGATFMMGSALIASLVLRPEELRALRKKESLQILGLGLGSLAVFLTFGEVPALTLAVAWLIGGAISGLAALELGFYVRALWFK
;
A
#
# COMPACT_ATOMS: atom_id res chain seq x y z
N MET A 1 -36.37 22.22 59.21
CA MET A 1 -37.31 22.88 58.28
C MET A 1 -36.61 24.05 57.64
N SER A 2 -36.29 23.96 56.34
CA SER A 2 -36.49 25.06 55.38
C SER A 2 -36.09 24.51 54.02
N LYS A 3 -37.10 24.18 53.21
CA LYS A 3 -36.95 23.88 51.79
C LYS A 3 -36.89 25.21 51.07
N HIS A 4 -35.93 25.40 50.16
CA HIS A 4 -36.14 26.29 49.04
C HIS A 4 -35.90 25.53 47.73
N PRO A 5 -36.81 25.65 46.75
CA PRO A 5 -36.75 24.96 45.46
C PRO A 5 -35.96 25.83 44.47
N SER A 6 -35.29 25.21 43.50
CA SER A 6 -35.02 25.91 42.25
C SER A 6 -34.98 24.93 41.07
N SER A 7 -36.10 24.99 40.36
CA SER A 7 -36.42 24.55 39.01
C SER A 7 -35.30 24.01 38.11
N ARG A 8 -35.50 22.78 37.64
CA ARG A 8 -35.11 22.37 36.29
C ARG A 8 -35.96 23.11 35.25
N THR A 9 -35.32 23.79 34.31
CA THR A 9 -35.83 24.07 32.95
C THR A 9 -34.66 23.92 31.96
N LEU A 10 -34.84 23.07 30.94
CA LEU A 10 -34.11 23.04 29.65
C LEU A 10 -34.95 23.92 28.68
N PRO A 11 -34.46 24.64 27.63
CA PRO A 11 -33.61 24.14 26.53
C PRO A 11 -32.74 25.25 25.83
N GLY A 12 -32.12 24.94 24.69
CA GLY A 12 -31.03 25.70 24.06
C GLY A 12 -31.31 27.15 23.62
N THR A 13 -30.32 28.00 23.93
CA THR A 13 -29.80 29.17 23.18
C THR A 13 -28.62 29.68 24.01
N LEU A 14 -27.39 29.65 23.49
CA LEU A 14 -26.24 30.33 24.11
C LEU A 14 -25.94 31.61 23.32
N PRO A 15 -26.28 32.82 23.82
CA PRO A 15 -25.81 34.07 23.24
C PRO A 15 -24.59 34.53 24.04
N GLY A 16 -23.47 33.82 23.91
CA GLY A 16 -22.17 34.29 24.38
C GLY A 16 -21.48 35.04 23.24
N THR A 17 -20.84 36.17 23.52
CA THR A 17 -19.89 36.71 22.53
C THR A 17 -18.69 35.77 22.46
N LEU A 18 -17.98 35.73 21.32
CA LEU A 18 -16.74 34.93 21.17
C LEU A 18 -15.74 35.21 22.32
N ASN A 19 -15.75 36.43 22.84
CA ASN A 19 -14.93 36.82 23.98
C ASN A 19 -15.36 36.13 25.28
N ASP A 20 -16.65 35.92 25.49
CA ASP A 20 -17.17 35.21 26.67
C ASP A 20 -16.83 33.71 26.61
N GLU A 21 -16.99 33.07 25.44
CA GLU A 21 -16.59 31.67 25.23
C GLU A 21 -15.08 31.48 25.39
N TYR A 22 -14.28 32.42 24.89
CA TYR A 22 -12.83 32.40 25.06
C TYR A 22 -12.41 32.55 26.53
N GLN A 23 -13.06 33.45 27.28
CA GLN A 23 -12.82 33.62 28.71
C GLN A 23 -13.28 32.41 29.52
N GLU A 24 -14.38 31.77 29.12
CA GLU A 24 -14.85 30.51 29.71
C GLU A 24 -13.83 29.38 29.46
N PHE A 25 -13.31 29.26 28.24
CA PHE A 25 -12.26 28.28 27.90
C PHE A 25 -10.98 28.49 28.73
N LEU A 26 -10.53 29.74 28.88
CA LEU A 26 -9.34 30.06 29.68
C LEU A 26 -9.52 29.79 31.18
N ARG A 27 -10.77 29.86 31.68
CA ARG A 27 -11.11 29.61 33.09
C ARG A 27 -11.50 28.16 33.37
N ALA A 28 -11.74 27.36 32.33
CA ALA A 28 -12.03 25.96 32.49
C ALA A 28 -10.84 25.26 33.17
N GLU A 29 -11.15 24.45 34.19
CA GLU A 29 -10.13 23.71 34.91
C GLU A 29 -9.46 22.70 33.97
N GLU A 30 -8.14 22.63 34.04
CA GLU A 30 -7.34 21.83 33.11
C GLU A 30 -7.68 20.34 33.31
N SER A 31 -8.58 19.81 32.47
CA SER A 31 -8.97 18.42 32.56
C SER A 31 -7.84 17.56 32.02
N THR A 32 -6.96 17.09 32.90
CA THR A 32 -5.94 16.11 32.52
C THR A 32 -6.65 14.79 32.20
N PRO A 33 -6.61 14.31 30.95
CA PRO A 33 -7.22 13.03 30.63
C PRO A 33 -6.53 11.95 31.47
N PRO A 34 -7.27 10.90 31.90
CA PRO A 34 -6.66 9.80 32.65
C PRO A 34 -5.41 9.29 31.91
N GLN A 35 -4.29 9.17 32.62
CA GLN A 35 -2.99 8.81 32.00
C GLN A 35 -3.11 7.53 31.16
N VAL A 36 -3.88 6.55 31.65
CA VAL A 36 -4.19 5.30 30.95
C VAL A 36 -4.84 5.55 29.57
N LEU A 37 -5.75 6.51 29.47
CA LEU A 37 -6.42 6.83 28.20
C LEU A 37 -5.46 7.53 27.23
N SER A 38 -4.66 8.48 27.73
CA SER A 38 -3.63 9.17 26.94
C SER A 38 -2.58 8.19 26.38
N GLU A 39 -2.08 7.30 27.23
CA GLU A 39 -1.13 6.25 26.82
C GLU A 39 -1.74 5.27 25.83
N THR A 40 -3.00 4.88 26.02
CA THR A 40 -3.71 3.98 25.12
C THR A 40 -3.89 4.60 23.73
N ILE A 41 -4.33 5.86 23.66
CA ILE A 41 -4.47 6.60 22.40
C ILE A 41 -3.10 6.75 21.72
N THR A 42 -2.09 7.20 22.47
CA THR A 42 -0.74 7.41 21.94
C THR A 42 -0.15 6.11 21.39
N ARG A 43 -0.30 5.00 22.11
CA ARG A 43 0.15 3.68 21.66
C ARG A 43 -0.56 3.26 20.38
N ARG A 44 -1.87 3.50 20.27
CA ARG A 44 -2.66 3.14 19.08
C ARG A 44 -2.25 3.97 17.86
N VAL A 45 -2.12 5.29 18.04
CA VAL A 45 -1.64 6.20 17.00
C VAL A 45 -0.23 5.81 16.53
N ARG A 46 0.66 5.45 17.47
CA ARG A 46 2.02 5.00 17.13
C ARG A 46 2.00 3.70 16.34
N ALA A 47 1.17 2.73 16.73
CA ALA A 47 1.02 1.47 16.00
C ALA A 47 0.48 1.67 14.58
N ASP A 48 -0.44 2.62 14.40
CA ASP A 48 -1.00 2.96 13.08
C ASP A 48 0.02 3.73 12.21
N LEU A 49 0.87 4.56 12.82
CA LEU A 49 1.93 5.31 12.13
C LEU A 49 3.18 4.47 11.78
N SER A 50 3.38 3.34 12.46
CA SER A 50 4.52 2.43 12.21
C SER A 50 4.03 1.01 11.89
N PRO A 51 3.45 0.78 10.70
CA PRO A 51 3.05 -0.56 10.31
C PRO A 51 4.27 -1.49 10.27
N SER A 52 4.09 -2.71 10.79
CA SER A 52 5.13 -3.75 10.75
C SER A 52 5.51 -4.08 9.31
N PHE A 53 6.82 -4.12 9.03
CA PHE A 53 7.36 -4.47 7.71
C PHE A 53 6.82 -5.80 7.20
N LEU A 54 6.77 -6.82 8.06
CA LEU A 54 6.29 -8.15 7.66
C LEU A 54 4.80 -8.11 7.27
N LYS A 55 3.99 -7.36 8.03
CA LYS A 55 2.56 -7.21 7.73
C LYS A 55 2.34 -6.52 6.38
N LEU A 56 3.13 -5.48 6.10
CA LEU A 56 3.11 -4.78 4.82
C LEU A 56 3.55 -5.70 3.68
N PHE A 57 4.66 -6.42 3.86
CA PHE A 57 5.20 -7.34 2.85
C PHE A 57 4.23 -8.49 2.54
N VAL A 58 3.57 -9.06 3.56
CA VAL A 58 2.54 -10.10 3.35
C VAL A 58 1.35 -9.54 2.58
N LYS A 59 0.85 -8.35 2.95
CA LYS A 59 -0.26 -7.71 2.24
C LYS A 59 0.10 -7.43 0.78
N LEU A 60 1.30 -6.92 0.55
CA LEU A 60 1.82 -6.67 -0.78
C LEU A 60 1.99 -7.98 -1.57
N GLY A 61 2.49 -9.03 -0.92
CA GLY A 61 2.63 -10.37 -1.48
C GLY A 61 1.30 -10.99 -1.89
N VAL A 62 0.22 -10.78 -1.12
CA VAL A 62 -1.14 -11.24 -1.48
C VAL A 62 -1.65 -10.52 -2.73
N VAL A 63 -1.52 -9.18 -2.79
CA VAL A 63 -1.89 -8.41 -3.98
C VAL A 63 -1.06 -8.86 -5.18
N HIS A 64 0.23 -9.03 -4.98
CA HIS A 64 1.17 -9.46 -6.00
C HIS A 64 0.89 -10.87 -6.50
N ALA A 65 0.58 -11.81 -5.63
CA ALA A 65 0.20 -13.17 -6.03
C ALA A 65 -1.08 -13.14 -6.88
N PHE A 66 -2.09 -12.39 -6.45
CA PHE A 66 -3.35 -12.28 -7.19
C PHE A 66 -3.16 -11.62 -8.56
N VAL A 67 -2.57 -10.42 -8.61
CA VAL A 67 -2.37 -9.67 -9.86
C VAL A 67 -1.35 -10.37 -10.76
N GLY A 68 -0.29 -10.91 -10.17
CA GLY A 68 0.71 -11.72 -10.86
C GLY A 68 0.08 -12.93 -11.54
N SER A 69 -0.76 -13.70 -10.84
CA SER A 69 -1.50 -14.82 -11.44
C SER A 69 -2.40 -14.38 -12.59
N LEU A 70 -3.06 -13.22 -12.48
CA LEU A 70 -3.85 -12.67 -13.58
C LEU A 70 -2.97 -12.26 -14.77
N SER A 71 -1.79 -11.70 -14.52
CA SER A 71 -0.87 -11.30 -15.58
C SER A 71 -0.31 -12.50 -16.36
N LEU A 72 -0.20 -13.68 -15.74
CA LEU A 72 0.18 -14.92 -16.42
C LEU A 72 -0.85 -15.37 -17.46
N LEU A 73 -2.11 -14.92 -17.35
CA LEU A 73 -3.13 -15.15 -18.38
C LEU A 73 -2.83 -14.38 -19.67
N VAL A 74 -2.07 -13.28 -19.58
CA VAL A 74 -1.81 -12.35 -20.69
C VAL A 74 -0.36 -12.45 -21.20
N CYS A 75 0.63 -12.54 -20.30
CA CYS A 75 1.98 -13.00 -20.64
C CYS A 75 2.21 -14.36 -19.97
N PRO A 76 1.94 -15.47 -20.67
CA PRO A 76 2.26 -16.80 -20.19
C PRO A 76 3.77 -17.03 -20.18
N GLN A 77 4.45 -16.53 -19.15
CA GLN A 77 5.88 -16.70 -18.93
C GLN A 77 6.17 -18.02 -18.20
N PHE A 78 7.32 -18.64 -18.49
CA PHE A 78 7.80 -19.87 -17.85
C PHE A 78 6.88 -21.09 -18.00
N GLY A 79 6.29 -21.26 -19.19
CA GLY A 79 5.50 -22.44 -19.55
C GLY A 79 4.07 -22.49 -19.00
N ILE A 80 3.65 -21.47 -18.23
CA ILE A 80 2.30 -21.39 -17.67
C ILE A 80 1.37 -20.66 -18.65
N ALA A 81 0.68 -21.40 -19.52
CA ALA A 81 -0.22 -20.86 -20.55
C ALA A 81 -1.65 -21.44 -20.45
N PRO A 82 -2.50 -20.93 -19.53
CA PRO A 82 -3.84 -21.50 -19.31
C PRO A 82 -4.78 -21.39 -20.52
N PHE A 83 -4.57 -20.39 -21.39
CA PHE A 83 -5.43 -20.09 -22.55
C PHE A 83 -4.66 -20.05 -23.90
N GLY A 84 -3.47 -20.67 -23.96
CA GLY A 84 -2.65 -20.77 -25.18
C GLY A 84 -1.55 -19.72 -25.32
N ASN A 85 -0.82 -19.74 -26.45
CA ASN A 85 0.42 -19.00 -26.68
C ASN A 85 0.25 -17.64 -27.40
N HIS A 86 -0.98 -17.12 -27.49
CA HIS A 86 -1.30 -15.92 -28.27
C HIS A 86 -1.56 -14.69 -27.37
N GLY A 87 -0.61 -14.35 -26.51
CA GLY A 87 -0.68 -13.22 -25.58
C GLY A 87 0.34 -12.10 -25.87
N LEU A 88 0.52 -11.19 -24.90
CA LEU A 88 1.54 -10.12 -24.93
C LEU A 88 2.94 -10.69 -25.15
N MET A 89 3.21 -11.90 -24.68
CA MET A 89 4.47 -12.61 -24.91
C MET A 89 4.80 -12.75 -26.40
N ALA A 90 3.82 -13.07 -27.25
CA ALA A 90 4.05 -13.23 -28.69
C ALA A 90 4.46 -11.90 -29.35
N VAL A 91 3.91 -10.78 -28.86
CA VAL A 91 4.31 -9.43 -29.28
C VAL A 91 5.73 -9.12 -28.81
N TYR A 92 6.04 -9.39 -27.54
CA TYR A 92 7.36 -9.07 -27.01
C TYR A 92 8.49 -9.96 -27.57
N MET A 93 8.18 -11.21 -27.94
CA MET A 93 9.13 -12.11 -28.59
C MET A 93 9.64 -11.60 -29.94
N GLN A 94 8.92 -10.69 -30.61
CA GLN A 94 9.40 -10.04 -31.84
C GLN A 94 10.69 -9.23 -31.63
N PHE A 95 10.95 -8.81 -30.38
CA PHE A 95 12.15 -8.07 -29.99
C PHE A 95 13.26 -8.96 -29.41
N GLY A 96 13.05 -10.29 -29.42
CA GLY A 96 13.99 -11.28 -28.91
C GLY A 96 13.74 -11.71 -27.46
N ALA A 97 14.37 -12.81 -27.06
CA ALA A 97 14.10 -13.47 -25.77
C ALA A 97 14.39 -12.59 -24.54
N HIS A 98 15.50 -11.84 -24.55
CA HIS A 98 15.83 -10.94 -23.45
C HIS A 98 14.82 -9.80 -23.30
N ALA A 99 14.43 -9.17 -24.42
CA ALA A 99 13.43 -8.11 -24.43
C ALA A 99 12.06 -8.64 -23.98
N CYS A 100 11.67 -9.83 -24.44
CA CYS A 100 10.45 -10.49 -24.00
C CYS A 100 10.41 -10.70 -22.49
N LEU A 101 11.48 -11.27 -21.92
CA LEU A 101 11.51 -11.57 -20.49
C LEU A 101 11.55 -10.29 -19.65
N ALA A 102 12.30 -9.28 -20.10
CA ALA A 102 12.29 -7.97 -19.46
C ALA A 102 10.89 -7.32 -19.51
N ALA A 103 10.20 -7.35 -20.65
CA ALA A 103 8.87 -6.77 -20.81
C ALA A 103 7.78 -7.52 -20.02
N CYS A 104 7.87 -8.85 -19.94
CA CYS A 104 6.95 -9.63 -19.12
C CYS A 104 7.21 -9.41 -17.62
N GLY A 105 8.47 -9.39 -17.18
CA GLY A 105 8.82 -8.98 -15.82
C GLY A 105 8.33 -7.57 -15.51
N ALA A 106 8.42 -6.67 -16.50
CA ALA A 106 7.92 -5.32 -16.36
C ALA A 106 6.41 -5.27 -16.16
N THR A 107 5.65 -5.95 -17.02
CA THR A 107 4.18 -6.02 -16.92
C THR A 107 3.74 -6.63 -15.60
N PHE A 108 4.41 -7.70 -15.19
CA PHE A 108 4.14 -8.44 -13.95
C PHE A 108 4.32 -7.54 -12.71
N MET A 109 5.47 -6.86 -12.59
CA MET A 109 5.75 -6.00 -11.44
C MET A 109 4.99 -4.68 -11.49
N MET A 110 4.80 -4.10 -12.67
CA MET A 110 4.04 -2.86 -12.86
C MET A 110 2.58 -3.03 -12.41
N GLY A 111 1.91 -4.08 -12.86
CA GLY A 111 0.52 -4.36 -12.47
C GLY A 111 0.39 -4.51 -10.95
N SER A 112 1.25 -5.33 -10.34
CA SER A 112 1.27 -5.51 -8.88
C SER A 112 1.52 -4.22 -8.12
N ALA A 113 2.48 -3.40 -8.55
CA ALA A 113 2.81 -2.14 -7.91
C ALA A 113 1.67 -1.10 -8.03
N LEU A 114 1.05 -0.99 -9.21
CA LEU A 114 -0.08 -0.08 -9.43
C LEU A 114 -1.27 -0.47 -8.57
N ILE A 115 -1.69 -1.73 -8.60
CA ILE A 115 -2.83 -2.21 -7.79
C ILE A 115 -2.51 -2.08 -6.29
N ALA A 116 -1.29 -2.40 -5.87
CA ALA A 116 -0.87 -2.22 -4.49
C ALA A 116 -0.95 -0.74 -4.06
N SER A 117 -0.58 0.19 -4.95
CA SER A 117 -0.67 1.63 -4.66
C SER A 117 -2.12 2.07 -4.41
N LEU A 118 -3.11 1.40 -5.00
CA LEU A 118 -4.54 1.68 -4.80
C LEU A 118 -5.11 1.00 -3.55
N VAL A 119 -4.68 -0.23 -3.26
CA VAL A 119 -5.21 -1.06 -2.15
C VAL A 119 -4.61 -0.71 -0.79
N LEU A 120 -3.35 -0.25 -0.75
CA LEU A 120 -2.66 0.10 0.50
C LEU A 120 -3.22 1.39 1.11
N ARG A 121 -3.16 1.49 2.45
CA ARG A 121 -3.51 2.73 3.17
C ARG A 121 -2.41 3.78 2.98
N PRO A 122 -2.71 5.09 3.14
CA PRO A 122 -1.71 6.15 3.00
C PRO A 122 -0.47 5.95 3.89
N GLU A 123 -0.65 5.45 5.11
CA GLU A 123 0.42 5.20 6.08
C GLU A 123 1.30 4.02 5.65
N GLU A 124 0.67 2.94 5.17
CA GLU A 124 1.32 1.76 4.61
C GLU A 124 2.14 2.13 3.37
N LEU A 125 1.56 2.96 2.51
CA LEU A 125 2.21 3.44 1.29
C LEU A 125 3.41 4.35 1.62
N ARG A 126 3.30 5.20 2.65
CA ARG A 126 4.42 6.01 3.15
C ARG A 126 5.53 5.14 3.78
N ALA A 127 5.19 4.04 4.42
CA ALA A 127 6.15 3.06 4.93
C ALA A 127 6.81 2.25 3.79
N LEU A 128 6.05 1.88 2.76
CA LEU A 128 6.54 1.21 1.55
C LEU A 128 7.64 2.05 0.88
N ARG A 129 7.42 3.36 0.70
CA ARG A 129 8.38 4.27 0.07
C ARG A 129 9.77 4.27 0.70
N LYS A 130 9.86 4.07 2.02
CA LYS A 130 11.16 4.05 2.73
C LYS A 130 12.05 2.86 2.34
N LYS A 131 11.45 1.77 1.84
CA LYS A 131 12.12 0.50 1.53
C LYS A 131 11.61 -0.11 0.22
N GLU A 132 11.19 0.72 -0.72
CA GLU A 132 10.52 0.28 -1.95
C GLU A 132 11.40 -0.65 -2.79
N SER A 133 12.68 -0.33 -2.97
CA SER A 133 13.60 -1.14 -3.77
C SER A 133 13.79 -2.53 -3.17
N LEU A 134 13.86 -2.63 -1.84
CA LEU A 134 13.99 -3.91 -1.16
C LEU A 134 12.72 -4.75 -1.30
N GLN A 135 11.54 -4.13 -1.23
CA GLN A 135 10.27 -4.84 -1.37
C GLN A 135 10.04 -5.30 -2.82
N ILE A 136 10.27 -4.42 -3.80
CA ILE A 136 10.17 -4.77 -5.23
C ILE A 136 11.16 -5.88 -5.59
N LEU A 137 12.41 -5.77 -5.16
CA LEU A 137 13.42 -6.81 -5.39
C LEU A 137 13.05 -8.12 -4.67
N GLY A 138 12.59 -8.04 -3.42
CA GLY A 138 12.14 -9.20 -2.64
C GLY A 138 10.98 -9.93 -3.29
N LEU A 139 9.98 -9.21 -3.82
CA LEU A 139 8.88 -9.80 -4.59
C LEU A 139 9.35 -10.40 -5.91
N GLY A 140 10.23 -9.72 -6.63
CA GLY A 140 10.79 -10.22 -7.89
C GLY A 140 11.57 -11.53 -7.68
N LEU A 141 12.47 -11.55 -6.70
CA LEU A 141 13.23 -12.75 -6.32
C LEU A 141 12.32 -13.86 -5.79
N GLY A 142 11.32 -13.53 -4.96
CA GLY A 142 10.33 -14.48 -4.48
C GLY A 142 9.52 -15.10 -5.62
N SER A 143 9.14 -14.30 -6.62
CA SER A 143 8.41 -14.78 -7.80
C SER A 143 9.26 -15.72 -8.64
N LEU A 144 10.53 -15.36 -8.89
CA LEU A 144 11.46 -16.26 -9.56
C LEU A 144 11.66 -17.57 -8.79
N ALA A 145 11.80 -17.50 -7.46
CA ALA A 145 11.92 -18.70 -6.63
C ALA A 145 10.68 -19.60 -6.77
N VAL A 146 9.48 -19.02 -6.83
CA VAL A 146 8.24 -19.77 -7.10
C VAL A 146 8.25 -20.38 -8.51
N PHE A 147 8.61 -19.62 -9.56
CA PHE A 147 8.67 -20.15 -10.92
C PHE A 147 9.66 -21.30 -11.06
N LEU A 148 10.80 -21.25 -10.34
CA LEU A 148 11.76 -22.36 -10.29
C LEU A 148 11.14 -23.65 -9.71
N THR A 149 10.18 -23.55 -8.79
CA THR A 149 9.48 -24.75 -8.27
C THR A 149 8.48 -25.35 -9.26
N PHE A 150 7.98 -24.57 -10.21
CA PHE A 150 6.98 -25.03 -11.19
C PHE A 150 7.60 -25.58 -12.49
N GLY A 151 8.93 -25.63 -12.60
CA GLY A 151 9.60 -26.58 -13.49
C GLY A 151 10.31 -26.00 -14.72
N GLU A 152 10.26 -24.69 -14.96
CA GLU A 152 11.10 -24.06 -15.98
C GLU A 152 12.19 -23.22 -15.34
N VAL A 153 13.44 -23.69 -15.44
CA VAL A 153 14.62 -22.92 -15.03
C VAL A 153 14.99 -22.02 -16.20
N PRO A 154 14.70 -20.71 -16.16
CA PRO A 154 15.23 -19.81 -17.18
C PRO A 154 16.76 -19.80 -17.10
N ALA A 155 17.41 -19.63 -18.25
CA ALA A 155 18.81 -19.28 -18.27
C ALA A 155 19.04 -18.06 -17.35
N LEU A 156 20.13 -18.06 -16.58
CA LEU A 156 20.41 -16.99 -15.61
C LEU A 156 20.33 -15.59 -16.24
N THR A 157 20.80 -15.46 -17.48
CA THR A 157 20.76 -14.20 -18.24
C THR A 157 19.33 -13.73 -18.55
N LEU A 158 18.39 -14.66 -18.75
CA LEU A 158 16.97 -14.36 -18.95
C LEU A 158 16.29 -14.01 -17.62
N ALA A 159 16.64 -14.69 -16.53
CA ALA A 159 16.14 -14.34 -15.19
C ALA A 159 16.58 -12.93 -14.76
N VAL A 160 17.83 -12.57 -15.06
CA VAL A 160 18.37 -11.22 -14.83
C VAL A 160 17.63 -10.19 -15.67
N ALA A 161 17.40 -10.45 -16.96
CA ALA A 161 16.63 -9.55 -17.82
C ALA A 161 15.20 -9.34 -17.28
N TRP A 162 14.54 -10.41 -16.84
CA TRP A 162 13.22 -10.36 -16.20
C TRP A 162 13.22 -9.50 -14.94
N LEU A 163 14.20 -9.70 -14.04
CA LEU A 163 14.33 -8.91 -12.82
C LEU A 163 14.59 -7.43 -13.11
N ILE A 164 15.43 -7.11 -14.09
CA ILE A 164 15.74 -5.72 -14.45
C ILE A 164 14.47 -5.01 -14.94
N GLY A 165 13.74 -5.63 -15.89
CA GLY A 165 12.49 -5.06 -16.40
C GLY A 165 11.44 -4.90 -15.29
N GLY A 166 11.32 -5.90 -14.42
CA GLY A 166 10.43 -5.86 -13.27
C GLY A 166 10.81 -4.79 -12.23
N ALA A 167 12.09 -4.64 -11.91
CA ALA A 167 12.55 -3.66 -10.95
C ALA A 167 12.32 -2.22 -11.45
N ILE A 168 12.69 -1.93 -12.70
CA ILE A 168 12.54 -0.59 -13.29
C ILE A 168 11.06 -0.20 -13.32
N SER A 169 10.22 -1.05 -13.89
CA SER A 169 8.79 -0.77 -14.02
C SER A 169 8.04 -0.77 -12.69
N GLY A 170 8.41 -1.64 -11.74
CA GLY A 170 7.81 -1.69 -10.41
C GLY A 170 8.11 -0.42 -9.60
N LEU A 171 9.34 0.08 -9.65
CA LEU A 171 9.71 1.36 -9.03
C LEU A 171 8.98 2.53 -9.70
N ALA A 172 8.97 2.57 -11.04
CA ALA A 172 8.25 3.61 -11.78
C ALA A 172 6.74 3.60 -11.49
N ALA A 173 6.14 2.42 -11.36
CA ALA A 173 4.73 2.25 -11.03
C ALA A 173 4.39 2.72 -9.62
N LEU A 174 5.26 2.48 -8.64
CA LEU A 174 5.08 3.01 -7.28
C LEU A 174 5.15 4.54 -7.28
N GLU A 175 6.14 5.14 -7.97
CA GLU A 175 6.25 6.58 -8.14
C GLU A 175 5.01 7.20 -8.80
N LEU A 176 4.52 6.57 -9.88
CA LEU A 176 3.27 6.98 -10.50
C LEU A 176 2.08 6.87 -9.53
N GLY A 177 1.98 5.77 -8.78
CA GLY A 177 0.93 5.57 -7.78
C GLY A 177 0.94 6.61 -6.66
N PHE A 178 2.13 7.01 -6.19
CA PHE A 178 2.28 8.11 -5.23
C PHE A 178 1.80 9.43 -5.82
N TYR A 179 2.17 9.73 -7.07
CA TYR A 179 1.78 10.97 -7.74
C TYR A 179 0.27 11.05 -7.95
N VAL A 180 -0.35 9.99 -8.48
CA VAL A 180 -1.81 9.90 -8.71
C VAL A 180 -2.57 10.10 -7.39
N ARG A 181 -2.13 9.47 -6.30
CA ARG A 181 -2.79 9.65 -5.00
C ARG A 181 -2.59 11.04 -4.42
N ALA A 182 -1.42 11.64 -4.60
CA ALA A 182 -1.19 13.01 -4.14
C ALA A 182 -2.11 14.03 -4.86
N LEU A 183 -2.48 13.77 -6.11
CA LEU A 183 -3.45 14.57 -6.85
C LEU A 183 -4.89 14.35 -6.39
N TRP A 184 -5.26 13.11 -6.04
CA TRP A 184 -6.66 12.78 -5.71
C TRP A 184 -7.08 13.22 -4.30
N PHE A 185 -6.14 13.34 -3.36
CA PHE A 185 -6.41 13.78 -1.98
C PHE A 185 -6.09 15.26 -1.73
N LYS A 186 -5.88 16.05 -2.78
CA LYS A 186 -5.89 17.52 -2.73
C LYS A 186 -7.30 18.05 -2.96
#